data_AF-W2XHG8-F1
#
_entry.id   AF-W2XHG8-F1
#
_cell.length_a   1.000
_cell.length_b   1.000
_cell.length_c   1.000
_cell.angle_alpha   90.00
_cell.angle_beta   90.00
_cell.angle_gamma   90.00
#
_symmetry.space_group_name_H-M   'P 1'
#
loop_
_entity.id
_entity.type
_entity.pdbx_description
1 polymer ?
#
loop_
_entity_poly.entity_id
_entity_poly.type
_entity_poly.pdbx_seq_one_letter_code
_entity_poly.pdbx_strand_id
1 'polypeptide(L)'
;MAAATLTGPLGPCFYFEKPGVRCVTTTLLVDKIAKCIKGLMGESVAKTLGLVLLWAALEPKSSYDYELLPENLRHQIIQAYQDKGGNSSVNPVHRVPFHVVGEDATTAHKDFAAMHSQFFGVKRYIGEVMSEVMRLRTEIQRELHTIKASVNKIAVQPVIRQILGSRVDATGERELNPPRIQRATVKLSKRPKDLFELWHEYEFGYAGVKPARDFTSVKRSANKFVYSRRKVFWDELLDLHKQGSQVTLLLTRYMLSTGGSFQ
;
A
#
# COMPACT_ATOMS: atom_id res chain seq x y z
N MET A 1 -18.47 -32.49 10.30
CA MET A 1 -19.13 -31.19 10.52
C MET A 1 -18.19 -29.98 10.70
N ALA A 2 -16.86 -30.13 10.76
CA ALA A 2 -15.95 -29.00 11.06
C ALA A 2 -15.65 -28.03 9.88
N ALA A 3 -15.79 -28.46 8.62
CA ALA A 3 -15.48 -27.61 7.46
C ALA A 3 -16.50 -26.48 7.23
N ALA A 4 -17.79 -26.75 7.47
CA ALA A 4 -18.88 -25.78 7.30
C ALA A 4 -18.77 -24.57 8.25
N THR A 5 -18.20 -24.75 9.44
CA THR A 5 -18.02 -23.67 10.43
C THR A 5 -17.04 -22.59 9.97
N LEU A 6 -16.09 -22.92 9.07
CA LEU A 6 -15.06 -22.00 8.60
C LEU A 6 -15.36 -21.36 7.23
N THR A 7 -16.15 -22.03 6.38
CA THR A 7 -16.40 -21.61 4.98
C THR A 7 -17.81 -21.08 4.74
N GLY A 8 -18.63 -20.98 5.79
CA GLY A 8 -20.06 -20.66 5.68
C GLY A 8 -20.94 -21.88 5.44
N PRO A 9 -22.28 -21.71 5.45
CA PRO A 9 -23.26 -22.81 5.46
C PRO A 9 -23.14 -23.78 4.26
N LEU A 10 -22.49 -23.34 3.18
CA LEU A 10 -22.34 -24.12 1.94
C LEU A 10 -21.03 -24.91 1.84
N GLY A 11 -20.17 -24.87 2.86
CA GLY A 11 -18.91 -25.60 2.84
C GLY A 11 -17.86 -25.07 1.84
N PRO A 12 -16.65 -25.65 1.84
CA PRO A 12 -15.65 -25.40 0.80
C PRO A 12 -16.18 -25.85 -0.57
N CYS A 13 -15.76 -25.15 -1.64
CA CYS A 13 -16.17 -25.46 -3.00
C CYS A 13 -15.11 -25.05 -4.02
N PHE A 14 -15.19 -25.67 -5.20
CA PHE A 14 -14.40 -25.33 -6.38
C PHE A 14 -15.28 -24.65 -7.43
N TYR A 15 -14.64 -23.83 -8.26
CA TYR A 15 -15.28 -23.13 -9.36
C TYR A 15 -14.60 -23.53 -10.67
N PHE A 16 -15.40 -23.96 -11.64
CA PHE A 16 -14.92 -24.40 -12.96
C PHE A 16 -15.75 -23.77 -14.07
N GLU A 17 -15.11 -23.47 -15.20
CA GLU A 17 -15.83 -23.03 -16.40
C GLU A 17 -16.66 -24.18 -16.98
N LYS A 18 -17.88 -23.89 -17.43
CA LYS A 18 -18.73 -24.86 -18.11
C LYS A 18 -18.14 -25.22 -19.47
N PRO A 19 -18.18 -26.50 -19.88
CA PRO A 19 -17.78 -26.91 -21.22
C PRO A 19 -18.58 -26.14 -22.28
N GLY A 20 -17.89 -25.63 -23.31
CA GLY A 20 -18.52 -24.92 -24.42
C GLY A 20 -18.71 -23.41 -24.23
N VAL A 21 -18.40 -22.84 -23.07
CA VAL A 21 -18.44 -21.38 -22.86
C VAL A 21 -17.14 -20.74 -23.35
N ARG A 22 -17.18 -20.08 -24.52
CA ARG A 22 -15.98 -19.44 -25.12
C ARG A 22 -15.77 -17.97 -24.71
N CYS A 23 -16.77 -17.33 -24.11
CA CYS A 23 -16.72 -15.92 -23.76
C CYS A 23 -16.02 -15.64 -22.41
N VAL A 24 -15.87 -16.66 -21.57
CA VAL A 24 -15.08 -16.56 -20.33
C VAL A 24 -13.61 -16.71 -20.68
N THR A 25 -12.90 -15.59 -20.72
CA THR A 25 -11.49 -15.53 -21.10
C THR A 25 -10.66 -14.99 -19.94
N THR A 26 -9.36 -15.30 -19.90
CA THR A 26 -8.45 -14.74 -18.90
C THR A 26 -8.50 -13.21 -18.88
N THR A 27 -8.59 -12.56 -20.05
CA THR A 27 -8.73 -11.10 -20.15
C THR A 27 -10.02 -10.59 -19.50
N LEU A 28 -11.15 -11.27 -19.67
CA LEU A 28 -12.39 -10.92 -18.98
C LEU A 28 -12.21 -11.06 -17.45
N LEU A 29 -11.74 -12.22 -17.00
CA LEU A 29 -11.61 -12.52 -15.58
C LEU A 29 -10.61 -11.59 -14.88
N VAL A 30 -9.44 -11.37 -15.48
CA VAL A 30 -8.30 -10.69 -14.85
C VAL A 30 -8.34 -9.19 -15.09
N ASP A 31 -8.62 -8.73 -16.32
CA ASP A 31 -8.47 -7.31 -16.67
C ASP A 31 -9.76 -6.51 -16.53
N LYS A 32 -10.92 -7.17 -16.51
CA LYS A 32 -12.23 -6.52 -16.32
C LYS A 32 -12.80 -6.80 -14.94
N ILE A 33 -12.97 -8.06 -14.57
CA ILE A 33 -13.65 -8.47 -13.33
C ILE A 33 -12.73 -8.30 -12.10
N ALA A 34 -11.54 -8.88 -12.15
CA ALA A 34 -10.61 -8.94 -11.03
C ALA A 34 -9.45 -7.93 -11.15
N LYS A 35 -9.65 -6.82 -11.87
CA LYS A 35 -8.59 -5.82 -12.16
C LYS A 35 -7.86 -5.34 -10.91
N CYS A 36 -8.61 -5.03 -9.84
CA CYS A 36 -8.03 -4.59 -8.56
C CYS A 36 -7.26 -5.73 -7.88
N ILE A 37 -7.78 -6.95 -7.93
CA ILE A 37 -7.14 -8.14 -7.36
C ILE A 37 -5.83 -8.44 -8.10
N LYS A 38 -5.80 -8.30 -9.43
CA LYS A 38 -4.57 -8.44 -10.23
C LYS A 38 -3.47 -7.50 -9.75
N GLY A 39 -3.82 -6.23 -9.53
CA GLY A 39 -2.86 -5.23 -9.04
C GLY A 39 -2.34 -5.49 -7.62
N LEU A 40 -3.10 -6.18 -6.78
CA LEU A 40 -2.77 -6.42 -5.37
C LEU A 40 -2.13 -7.79 -5.11
N MET A 41 -2.62 -8.83 -5.78
CA MET A 41 -2.32 -10.24 -5.47
C MET A 41 -1.77 -11.02 -6.67
N GLY A 42 -1.60 -10.36 -7.82
CA GLY A 42 -1.09 -10.96 -9.04
C GLY A 42 -2.15 -11.68 -9.88
N GLU A 43 -1.74 -12.05 -11.09
CA GLU A 43 -2.63 -12.59 -12.12
C GLU A 43 -3.22 -13.96 -11.76
N SER A 44 -2.43 -14.84 -11.14
CA SER A 44 -2.90 -16.17 -10.74
C SER A 44 -4.09 -16.09 -9.79
N VAL A 45 -3.99 -15.25 -8.75
CA VAL A 45 -5.06 -15.06 -7.77
C VAL A 45 -6.26 -14.36 -8.41
N ALA A 46 -6.00 -13.35 -9.25
CA ALA A 46 -7.06 -12.65 -9.98
C ALA A 46 -7.85 -13.56 -10.91
N LYS A 47 -7.19 -14.52 -11.57
CA LYS A 47 -7.87 -15.49 -12.43
C LYS A 47 -8.80 -16.39 -11.61
N THR A 48 -8.31 -16.93 -10.50
CA THR A 48 -9.11 -17.79 -9.61
C THR A 48 -10.29 -17.02 -9.03
N LEU A 49 -10.06 -15.84 -8.43
CA LEU A 49 -11.12 -15.04 -7.81
C LEU A 49 -12.06 -14.41 -8.84
N GLY A 50 -11.59 -14.08 -10.04
CA GLY A 50 -12.42 -13.59 -11.12
C GLY A 50 -13.53 -14.58 -11.50
N LEU A 51 -13.22 -15.88 -11.48
CA LEU A 51 -14.20 -16.94 -11.75
C LEU A 51 -15.25 -17.04 -10.64
N VAL A 52 -14.84 -16.89 -9.38
CA VAL A 52 -15.75 -16.84 -8.21
C VAL A 52 -16.68 -15.64 -8.29
N LEU A 53 -16.14 -14.47 -8.62
CA LEU A 53 -16.90 -13.23 -8.74
C LEU A 53 -17.90 -13.30 -9.90
N LEU A 54 -17.51 -13.89 -11.03
CA LEU A 54 -18.42 -14.12 -12.16
C LEU A 54 -19.58 -15.04 -11.76
N TRP A 55 -19.28 -16.14 -11.08
CA TRP A 55 -20.32 -17.04 -10.57
C TRP A 55 -21.28 -16.30 -9.63
N ALA A 56 -20.75 -15.58 -8.65
CA ALA A 56 -21.55 -14.89 -7.64
C ALA A 56 -22.42 -13.76 -8.22
N ALA A 57 -21.96 -13.09 -9.29
CA ALA A 57 -22.72 -12.03 -9.94
C ALA A 57 -23.95 -12.55 -10.68
N LEU A 58 -23.82 -13.72 -11.31
CA LEU A 58 -24.87 -14.37 -12.10
C LEU A 58 -25.78 -15.27 -11.28
N GLU A 59 -25.46 -15.47 -9.99
CA GLU A 59 -26.28 -16.26 -9.10
C GLU A 59 -27.57 -15.50 -8.72
N PRO A 60 -28.75 -16.14 -8.78
CA PRO A 60 -30.02 -15.50 -8.44
C PRO A 60 -30.01 -14.97 -7.01
N LYS A 61 -30.60 -13.78 -6.80
CA LYS A 61 -30.70 -13.18 -5.46
C LYS A 61 -31.57 -14.00 -4.50
N SER A 62 -32.52 -14.78 -5.03
CA SER A 62 -33.38 -15.67 -4.24
C SER A 62 -32.67 -16.91 -3.71
N SER A 63 -31.43 -17.18 -4.16
CA SER A 63 -30.68 -18.36 -3.73
C SER A 63 -30.12 -18.24 -2.31
N TYR A 64 -30.04 -17.02 -1.75
CA TYR A 64 -29.47 -16.76 -0.44
C TYR A 64 -30.21 -15.64 0.27
N ASP A 65 -30.35 -15.75 1.60
CA ASP A 65 -30.94 -14.70 2.45
C ASP A 65 -30.04 -13.47 2.64
N TYR A 66 -28.90 -13.45 1.96
CA TYR A 66 -27.90 -12.39 2.04
C TYR A 66 -27.33 -12.04 0.66
N GLU A 67 -26.87 -10.81 0.51
CA GLU A 67 -26.31 -10.32 -0.74
C GLU A 67 -24.86 -10.83 -0.92
N LEU A 68 -24.61 -11.61 -1.98
CA LEU A 68 -23.28 -12.16 -2.28
C LEU A 68 -22.27 -11.10 -2.72
N LEU A 69 -22.73 -10.08 -3.44
CA LEU A 69 -21.91 -9.01 -4.02
C LEU A 69 -22.68 -7.70 -4.03
N PRO A 70 -22.05 -6.56 -3.70
CA PRO A 70 -22.69 -5.25 -3.82
C PRO A 70 -23.27 -5.01 -5.21
N GLU A 71 -24.49 -4.47 -5.30
CA GLU A 71 -25.19 -4.21 -6.57
C GLU A 71 -24.33 -3.56 -7.65
N ASN A 72 -23.56 -2.52 -7.33
CA ASN A 72 -22.72 -1.83 -8.30
C ASN A 72 -21.67 -2.77 -8.93
N LEU A 73 -21.06 -3.63 -8.12
CA LEU A 73 -20.06 -4.59 -8.58
C LEU A 73 -20.72 -5.70 -9.41
N ARG A 74 -21.90 -6.17 -8.98
CA ARG A 74 -22.70 -7.16 -9.72
C ARG A 74 -23.03 -6.66 -11.13
N HIS A 75 -23.56 -5.45 -11.25
CA HIS A 75 -23.90 -4.85 -12.56
C HIS A 75 -22.67 -4.71 -13.46
N GLN A 76 -21.54 -4.24 -12.93
CA GLN A 76 -20.29 -4.12 -13.69
C GLN A 76 -19.80 -5.47 -14.23
N ILE A 77 -19.88 -6.54 -13.42
CA ILE A 77 -19.45 -7.88 -13.83
C ILE A 77 -20.38 -8.43 -14.90
N ILE A 78 -21.70 -8.31 -14.72
CA ILE A 78 -22.70 -8.78 -15.69
C ILE A 78 -22.53 -8.05 -17.03
N GLN A 79 -22.36 -6.73 -17.00
CA GLN A 79 -22.13 -5.93 -18.20
C GLN A 79 -20.85 -6.36 -18.92
N ALA A 80 -19.73 -6.49 -18.19
CA ALA A 80 -18.47 -6.92 -18.78
C ALA A 80 -18.55 -8.33 -19.42
N TYR A 81 -19.36 -9.22 -18.84
CA TYR A 81 -19.62 -10.54 -19.38
C TYR A 81 -20.51 -10.50 -20.64
N GLN A 82 -21.57 -9.69 -20.63
CA GLN A 82 -22.46 -9.48 -21.79
C GLN A 82 -21.71 -8.84 -22.97
N ASP A 83 -20.82 -7.88 -22.71
CA ASP A 83 -19.96 -7.25 -23.72
C ASP A 83 -19.05 -8.26 -24.45
N LYS A 84 -18.80 -9.42 -23.84
CA LYS A 84 -18.05 -10.54 -24.43
C LYS A 84 -18.93 -11.60 -25.08
N GLY A 85 -20.23 -11.33 -25.25
CA GLY A 85 -21.20 -12.27 -25.80
C GLY A 85 -21.70 -13.31 -24.79
N GLY A 86 -21.55 -13.03 -23.49
CA GLY A 86 -22.06 -13.86 -22.41
C GLY A 86 -23.57 -13.76 -22.25
N ASN A 87 -24.23 -14.89 -22.01
CA ASN A 87 -25.66 -14.92 -21.68
C ASN A 87 -25.85 -14.82 -20.16
N SER A 88 -26.41 -13.71 -19.67
CA SER A 88 -26.62 -13.46 -18.24
C SER A 88 -27.71 -14.33 -17.60
N SER A 89 -28.55 -14.99 -18.39
CA SER A 89 -29.61 -15.87 -17.88
C SER A 89 -29.08 -17.23 -17.42
N VAL A 90 -27.84 -17.58 -17.78
CA VAL A 90 -27.22 -18.85 -17.42
C VAL A 90 -25.84 -18.60 -16.83
N ASN A 91 -25.62 -19.11 -15.62
CA ASN A 91 -24.32 -19.04 -14.97
C ASN A 91 -23.31 -19.93 -15.75
N PRO A 92 -22.23 -19.37 -16.33
CA PRO A 92 -21.22 -20.13 -17.08
C PRO A 92 -20.24 -20.88 -16.18
N VAL A 93 -20.31 -20.70 -14.86
CA VAL A 93 -19.40 -21.31 -13.90
C VAL A 93 -20.13 -22.40 -13.11
N HIS A 94 -19.52 -23.57 -12.97
CA HIS A 94 -19.93 -24.61 -12.05
C HIS A 94 -19.34 -24.36 -10.67
N ARG A 95 -20.19 -24.30 -9.65
CA ARG A 95 -19.79 -24.43 -8.26
C ARG A 95 -19.91 -25.89 -7.83
N VAL A 96 -18.78 -26.53 -7.50
CA VAL A 96 -18.70 -27.93 -7.08
C VAL A 96 -18.38 -27.97 -5.58
N PRO A 97 -19.29 -28.43 -4.72
CA PRO A 97 -19.00 -28.55 -3.29
C PRO A 97 -17.92 -29.61 -3.04
N PHE A 98 -16.99 -29.31 -2.14
CA PHE A 98 -15.95 -30.24 -1.73
C PHE A 98 -16.46 -31.09 -0.56
N HIS A 99 -16.72 -32.37 -0.84
CA HIS A 99 -17.10 -33.35 0.17
C HIS A 99 -15.88 -34.21 0.51
N VAL A 100 -15.42 -34.15 1.76
CA VAL A 100 -14.47 -35.14 2.27
C VAL A 100 -15.29 -36.37 2.68
N VAL A 101 -15.42 -37.34 1.77
CA VAL A 101 -15.94 -38.67 2.10
C VAL A 101 -14.78 -39.43 2.74
N GLY A 102 -14.88 -39.66 4.05
CA GLY A 102 -13.85 -40.37 4.81
C GLY A 102 -14.01 -41.87 4.63
N GLU A 103 -13.19 -42.48 3.78
CA GLU A 103 -13.08 -43.94 3.73
C GLU A 103 -11.97 -44.48 4.65
N ASP A 104 -11.03 -43.62 5.11
CA ASP A 104 -10.00 -43.98 6.11
C ASP A 104 -9.96 -42.96 7.27
N ALA A 105 -10.96 -43.03 8.15
CA ALA A 105 -11.27 -42.02 9.16
C ALA A 105 -10.16 -41.71 10.20
N THR A 106 -9.06 -42.45 10.24
CA THR A 106 -8.02 -42.27 11.28
C THR A 106 -6.81 -41.48 10.81
N THR A 107 -6.45 -41.56 9.52
CA THR A 107 -5.26 -40.91 8.96
C THR A 107 -5.62 -39.53 8.40
N ALA A 108 -6.72 -39.45 7.63
CA ALA A 108 -7.23 -38.20 7.09
C ALA A 108 -7.67 -37.21 8.19
N HIS A 109 -8.20 -37.71 9.31
CA HIS A 109 -8.57 -36.85 10.45
C HIS A 109 -7.37 -36.24 11.17
N LYS A 110 -6.24 -36.95 11.25
CA LYS A 110 -5.02 -36.44 11.89
C LYS A 110 -4.37 -35.36 11.03
N ASP A 111 -4.28 -35.59 9.73
CA ASP A 111 -3.70 -34.62 8.79
C ASP A 111 -4.60 -33.37 8.65
N PHE A 112 -5.92 -33.54 8.65
CA PHE A 112 -6.86 -32.43 8.63
C PHE A 112 -6.88 -31.64 9.94
N ALA A 113 -6.75 -32.30 11.10
CA ALA A 113 -6.62 -31.62 12.38
C ALA A 113 -5.30 -30.83 12.48
N ALA A 114 -4.20 -31.37 11.96
CA ALA A 114 -2.92 -30.68 11.88
C ALA A 114 -2.98 -29.46 10.96
N MET A 115 -3.58 -29.59 9.76
CA MET A 115 -3.82 -28.47 8.85
C MET A 115 -4.73 -27.41 9.46
N HIS A 116 -5.81 -27.82 10.14
CA HIS A 116 -6.70 -26.89 10.86
C HIS A 116 -5.98 -26.14 11.98
N SER A 117 -5.09 -26.80 12.73
CA SER A 117 -4.30 -26.16 13.78
C SER A 117 -3.35 -25.09 13.20
N GLN A 118 -2.65 -25.41 12.11
CA GLN A 118 -1.79 -24.46 11.42
C GLN A 118 -2.58 -23.28 10.84
N PHE A 119 -3.70 -23.55 10.18
CA PHE A 119 -4.56 -22.51 9.59
C PHE A 119 -5.18 -21.59 10.66
N PHE A 120 -5.60 -22.15 11.80
CA PHE A 120 -6.10 -21.36 12.92
C PHE A 120 -5.00 -20.50 13.54
N GLY A 121 -3.78 -21.02 13.64
CA GLY A 121 -2.59 -20.26 14.04
C GLY A 121 -2.31 -19.07 13.13
N VAL A 122 -2.32 -19.30 11.81
CA VAL A 122 -2.14 -18.25 10.80
C VAL A 122 -3.27 -17.21 10.87
N LYS A 123 -4.53 -17.63 11.04
CA LYS A 123 -5.67 -16.72 11.19
C LYS A 123 -5.56 -15.86 12.45
N ARG A 124 -5.09 -16.44 13.55
CA ARG A 124 -4.85 -15.70 14.80
C ARG A 124 -3.73 -14.67 14.63
N TYR A 125 -2.64 -15.08 13.99
CA TYR A 125 -1.53 -14.18 13.65
C TYR A 125 -1.98 -13.02 12.75
N ILE A 126 -2.80 -13.29 11.72
CA ILE A 126 -3.38 -12.24 10.87
C ILE A 126 -4.26 -11.29 11.70
N GLY A 127 -5.05 -11.81 12.64
CA GLY A 127 -5.85 -11.00 13.56
C GLY A 127 -5.00 -10.09 14.45
N GLU A 128 -3.90 -10.62 14.98
CA GLU A 128 -2.93 -9.87 15.80
C GLU A 128 -2.23 -8.78 14.98
N VAL A 129 -1.74 -9.12 13.78
CA VAL A 129 -1.13 -8.15 12.85
C VAL A 129 -2.14 -7.08 12.44
N MET A 130 -3.38 -7.45 12.11
CA MET A 130 -4.43 -6.47 11.77
C MET A 130 -4.75 -5.55 12.94
N SER A 131 -4.76 -6.07 14.16
CA SER A 131 -4.97 -5.27 15.38
C SER A 131 -3.83 -4.29 15.58
N GLU A 132 -2.57 -4.72 15.39
CA GLU A 132 -1.41 -3.82 15.43
C GLU A 132 -1.42 -2.78 14.31
N VAL A 133 -1.79 -3.16 13.09
CA VAL A 133 -1.92 -2.22 11.96
C VAL A 133 -3.01 -1.18 12.24
N MET A 134 -4.16 -1.59 12.78
CA MET A 134 -5.21 -0.66 13.19
C MET A 134 -4.74 0.25 14.32
N ARG A 135 -4.03 -0.29 15.32
CA ARG A 135 -3.46 0.48 16.42
C ARG A 135 -2.49 1.54 15.89
N LEU A 136 -1.51 1.14 15.07
CA LEU A 136 -0.54 2.04 14.45
C LEU A 136 -1.23 3.11 13.58
N ARG A 137 -2.26 2.73 12.83
CA ARG A 137 -3.04 3.70 12.04
C ARG A 137 -3.70 4.74 12.93
N THR A 138 -4.32 4.33 14.04
CA THR A 138 -4.93 5.28 14.98
C THR A 138 -3.90 6.18 15.66
N GLU A 139 -2.73 5.65 15.97
CA GLU A 139 -1.62 6.40 16.57
C GLU A 139 -1.08 7.46 15.61
N ILE A 140 -0.78 7.07 14.37
CA ILE A 140 -0.38 8.00 13.30
C ILE A 140 -1.44 9.06 13.05
N GLN A 141 -2.72 8.70 13.03
CA GLN A 141 -3.80 9.67 12.85
C GLN A 141 -3.90 10.68 14.01
N ARG A 142 -3.68 10.22 15.26
CA ARG A 142 -3.62 11.10 16.44
C ARG A 142 -2.42 12.03 16.40
N GLU A 143 -1.26 11.53 16.00
CA GLU A 143 -0.06 12.36 15.83
C GLU A 143 -0.26 13.42 14.75
N LEU A 144 -0.80 13.05 13.59
CA LEU A 144 -1.14 13.99 12.53
C LEU A 144 -2.14 15.05 12.99
N HIS A 145 -3.14 14.67 13.79
CA HIS A 145 -4.09 15.63 14.34
C HIS A 145 -3.41 16.59 15.34
N THR A 146 -2.50 16.08 16.16
CA THR A 146 -1.71 16.89 17.11
C THR A 146 -0.78 17.85 16.37
N ILE A 147 -0.10 17.38 15.33
CA ILE A 147 0.76 18.19 14.47
C ILE A 147 -0.05 19.26 13.74
N LYS A 148 -1.22 18.91 13.19
CA LYS A 148 -2.13 19.87 12.55
C LYS A 148 -2.56 20.96 13.54
N ALA A 149 -2.87 20.58 14.79
CA ALA A 149 -3.25 21.53 15.83
C ALA A 149 -2.08 22.43 16.26
N SER A 150 -0.85 21.91 16.39
CA SER A 150 0.33 22.71 16.73
C SER A 150 0.73 23.66 15.60
N VAL A 151 0.68 23.22 14.35
CA VAL A 151 0.91 24.08 13.17
C VAL A 151 -0.12 25.21 13.09
N ASN A 152 -1.41 24.91 13.32
CA ASN A 152 -2.44 25.93 13.37
C ASN A 152 -2.21 26.94 14.52
N LYS A 153 -1.72 26.50 15.68
CA LYS A 153 -1.34 27.40 16.78
C LYS A 153 -0.12 28.27 16.47
N ILE A 154 0.80 27.82 15.59
CA ILE A 154 1.93 28.63 15.12
C ILE A 154 1.46 29.66 14.09
N ALA A 155 0.56 29.27 13.19
CA ALA A 155 0.01 30.16 12.16
C ALA A 155 -0.85 31.30 12.74
N VAL A 156 -1.48 31.09 13.90
CA VAL A 156 -2.42 32.04 14.54
C VAL A 156 -1.76 32.87 15.66
N GLN A 157 -0.49 32.61 16.02
CA GLN A 157 0.22 33.43 17.01
C GLN A 157 0.72 34.75 16.39
N PRO A 158 0.32 35.93 16.94
CA PRO A 158 0.92 37.19 16.53
C PRO A 158 2.39 37.20 16.97
N VAL A 159 3.30 37.45 16.03
CA VAL A 159 4.73 37.55 16.31
C VAL A 159 4.99 38.79 17.18
N ILE A 160 5.16 38.60 18.49
CA ILE A 160 5.67 39.63 19.40
C ILE A 160 7.20 39.51 19.43
N ARG A 161 7.91 40.43 18.75
CA ARG A 161 9.35 40.58 18.94
C ARG A 161 9.61 41.26 20.28
N GLN A 162 9.89 40.49 21.33
CA GLN A 162 10.45 41.05 22.56
C GLN A 162 11.88 41.52 22.28
N ILE A 163 12.08 42.84 22.27
CA ILE A 163 13.39 43.49 22.31
C ILE A 163 13.68 43.81 23.78
N LEU A 164 14.56 43.05 24.42
CA LEU A 164 15.12 43.34 25.75
C LEU A 164 16.58 42.90 25.69
N GLY A 165 17.54 43.79 25.37
CA GLY A 165 18.13 44.81 26.24
C GLY A 165 19.51 44.29 26.69
N SER A 166 20.64 44.82 26.22
CA SER A 166 21.49 45.83 26.89
C SER A 166 22.76 45.96 26.02
N ARG A 167 23.48 47.09 25.86
CA ARG A 167 23.89 48.14 26.78
C ARG A 167 24.29 49.37 25.95
N VAL A 168 24.06 50.56 26.49
CA VAL A 168 24.43 51.84 25.88
C VAL A 168 25.93 52.07 26.09
N ASP A 169 26.68 52.29 25.02
CA ASP A 169 27.95 53.01 25.05
C ASP A 169 27.86 54.21 24.10
N ALA A 170 28.18 55.37 24.67
CA ALA A 170 28.17 56.66 24.00
C ALA A 170 29.41 56.77 23.13
N THR A 171 29.24 56.84 21.82
CA THR A 171 29.91 57.74 20.87
C THR A 171 29.38 57.30 19.50
N GLY A 172 28.47 58.09 18.94
CA GLY A 172 27.82 57.72 17.69
C GLY A 172 28.77 57.88 16.53
N GLU A 173 29.01 56.80 15.78
CA GLU A 173 29.14 56.80 14.32
C GLU A 173 28.55 55.51 13.75
N ARG A 174 27.75 55.67 12.70
CA ARG A 174 26.81 54.69 12.17
C ARG A 174 27.43 53.97 10.98
N GLU A 175 28.07 52.84 11.19
CA GLU A 175 28.30 51.87 10.11
C GLU A 175 27.25 50.75 10.15
N LEU A 176 26.37 50.78 9.15
CA LEU A 176 25.36 49.77 8.88
C LEU A 176 26.01 48.46 8.42
N ASN A 177 26.48 47.63 9.35
CA ASN A 177 26.70 46.22 9.06
C ASN A 177 25.35 45.48 9.15
N PRO A 178 24.79 44.93 8.05
CA PRO A 178 23.58 44.12 8.16
C PRO A 178 23.89 42.86 8.98
N PRO A 179 22.95 42.39 9.82
CA PRO A 179 23.17 41.21 10.64
C PRO A 179 23.48 40.03 9.73
N ARG A 180 24.66 39.45 9.93
CA ARG A 180 25.11 38.24 9.23
C ARG A 180 24.23 37.09 9.72
N ILE A 181 23.06 36.93 9.12
CA ILE A 181 22.22 35.74 9.25
C ILE A 181 23.15 34.57 8.95
N GLN A 182 23.47 33.76 9.96
CA GLN A 182 24.22 32.53 9.76
C GLN A 182 23.41 31.70 8.76
N ARG A 183 23.84 31.72 7.50
CA ARG A 183 23.21 30.98 6.42
C ARG A 183 23.33 29.51 6.80
N ALA A 184 22.21 28.91 7.21
CA ALA A 184 22.14 27.48 7.50
C ALA A 184 22.81 26.73 6.34
N THR A 185 23.98 26.15 6.62
CA THR A 185 24.78 25.46 5.62
C THR A 185 23.98 24.25 5.20
N VAL A 186 23.64 24.20 3.91
CA VAL A 186 22.86 23.12 3.33
C VAL A 186 23.67 21.83 3.46
N LYS A 187 23.21 20.91 4.31
CA LYS A 187 23.89 19.66 4.62
C LYS A 187 23.01 18.47 4.27
N LEU A 188 23.61 17.52 3.56
CA LEU A 188 23.06 16.18 3.40
C LEU A 188 23.47 15.33 4.61
N SER A 189 22.67 14.31 4.94
CA SER A 189 22.93 13.35 6.00
C SER A 189 24.30 12.70 5.80
N LYS A 190 25.06 12.47 6.87
CA LYS A 190 26.39 11.86 6.76
C LYS A 190 26.34 10.35 6.47
N ARG A 191 25.36 9.65 7.05
CA ARG A 191 25.12 8.20 6.91
C ARG A 191 23.61 7.95 6.93
N PRO A 192 22.93 7.98 5.77
CA PRO A 192 21.53 7.56 5.72
C PRO A 192 21.44 6.09 6.12
N LYS A 193 20.53 5.76 7.03
CA LYS A 193 20.40 4.41 7.59
C LYS A 193 19.73 3.44 6.61
N ASP A 194 18.87 3.95 5.75
CA ASP A 194 18.11 3.20 4.76
C ASP A 194 17.77 4.07 3.55
N LEU A 195 17.19 3.45 2.51
CA LEU A 195 16.74 4.19 1.31
C LEU A 195 15.58 5.13 1.62
N PHE A 196 14.84 4.90 2.71
CA PHE A 196 13.75 5.76 3.09
C PHE A 196 14.28 7.12 3.55
N GLU A 197 15.30 7.16 4.42
CA GLU A 197 16.00 8.39 4.80
C GLU A 197 16.63 9.08 3.58
N LEU A 198 17.15 8.30 2.62
CA LEU A 198 17.75 8.83 1.40
C LEU A 198 16.71 9.47 0.45
N TRP A 199 15.52 8.89 0.32
CA TRP A 199 14.41 9.48 -0.44
C TRP A 199 13.80 10.67 0.31
N HIS A 200 13.64 10.55 1.62
CA HIS A 200 13.11 11.60 2.49
C HIS A 200 13.98 12.87 2.42
N GLU A 201 15.30 12.71 2.39
CA GLU A 201 16.24 13.82 2.17
C GLU A 201 16.02 14.54 0.82
N TYR A 202 15.66 13.80 -0.23
CA TYR A 202 15.37 14.37 -1.54
C TYR A 202 14.07 15.16 -1.57
N GLU A 203 13.02 14.60 -0.96
CA GLU A 203 11.67 15.14 -1.03
C GLU A 203 11.39 16.23 0.02
N PHE A 204 11.89 16.05 1.24
CA PHE A 204 11.59 16.89 2.40
C PHE A 204 12.83 17.56 3.02
N GLY A 205 14.02 17.03 2.74
CA GLY A 205 15.28 17.55 3.29
C GLY A 205 15.73 16.82 4.54
N TYR A 206 16.81 17.31 5.15
CA TYR A 206 17.45 16.69 6.30
C TYR A 206 17.62 17.71 7.43
N ALA A 207 17.26 17.35 8.67
CA ALA A 207 17.46 18.20 9.85
C ALA A 207 16.95 19.67 9.69
N GLY A 208 15.81 19.86 9.02
CA GLY A 208 15.20 21.18 8.81
C GLY A 208 15.87 22.04 7.74
N VAL A 209 16.84 21.50 6.98
CA VAL A 209 17.37 22.19 5.79
C VAL A 209 16.51 21.91 4.57
N LYS A 210 16.63 22.78 3.55
CA LYS A 210 15.91 22.64 2.26
C LYS A 210 16.05 21.22 1.68
N PRO A 211 15.03 20.72 0.96
CA PRO A 211 15.08 19.41 0.31
C PRO A 211 16.12 19.36 -0.82
N ALA A 212 16.69 18.18 -1.07
CA ALA A 212 17.77 18.02 -2.05
C ALA A 212 17.31 18.29 -3.49
N ARG A 213 16.01 18.09 -3.79
CA ARG A 213 15.40 18.46 -5.08
C ARG A 213 15.51 19.97 -5.38
N ASP A 214 15.48 20.80 -4.34
CA ASP A 214 15.50 22.27 -4.46
C ASP A 214 16.91 22.87 -4.34
N PHE A 215 17.96 22.03 -4.43
CA PHE A 215 19.33 22.52 -4.36
C PHE A 215 19.70 23.28 -5.63
N THR A 216 20.15 24.53 -5.46
CA THR A 216 20.76 25.32 -6.54
C THR A 216 22.16 24.81 -6.87
N SER A 217 22.68 25.11 -8.06
CA SER A 217 24.02 24.66 -8.51
C SER A 217 25.14 24.93 -7.47
N VAL A 218 25.10 26.12 -6.85
CA VAL A 218 26.03 26.53 -5.77
C VAL A 218 25.90 25.67 -4.50
N LYS A 219 24.69 25.18 -4.19
CA LYS A 219 24.45 24.31 -3.02
C LYS A 219 24.81 22.85 -3.31
N ARG A 220 24.65 22.42 -4.57
CA ARG A 220 25.10 21.11 -5.06
C ARG A 220 26.62 21.01 -5.05
N SER A 221 27.33 22.06 -5.47
CA SER A 221 28.81 22.06 -5.47
C SER A 221 29.40 21.96 -4.06
N ALA A 222 28.75 22.55 -3.05
CA ALA A 222 29.14 22.41 -1.66
C ALA A 222 29.06 20.96 -1.13
N ASN A 223 28.22 20.11 -1.73
CA ASN A 223 28.08 18.69 -1.42
C ASN A 223 28.33 17.81 -2.64
N LYS A 224 29.24 18.21 -3.55
CA LYS A 224 29.36 17.65 -4.92
C LYS A 224 29.44 16.12 -4.95
N PHE A 225 30.33 15.53 -4.15
CA PHE A 225 30.57 14.08 -4.14
C PHE A 225 29.37 13.31 -3.59
N VAL A 226 28.80 13.77 -2.48
CA VAL A 226 27.65 13.12 -1.82
C VAL A 226 26.41 13.25 -2.70
N TYR A 227 26.16 14.44 -3.24
CA TYR A 227 25.04 14.70 -4.13
C TYR A 227 25.13 13.87 -5.41
N SER A 228 26.31 13.81 -6.06
CA SER A 228 26.49 13.05 -7.31
C SER A 228 26.22 11.55 -7.13
N ARG A 229 26.65 10.95 -6.01
CA ARG A 229 26.40 9.53 -5.73
C ARG A 229 24.91 9.25 -5.47
N ARG A 230 24.25 10.15 -4.72
CA ARG A 230 22.82 10.02 -4.38
C ARG A 230 21.89 10.33 -5.54
N LYS A 231 22.32 11.20 -6.45
CA LYS A 231 21.56 11.59 -7.64
C LYS A 231 21.21 10.39 -8.52
N VAL A 232 22.12 9.43 -8.69
CA VAL A 232 21.84 8.20 -9.46
C VAL A 232 20.63 7.45 -8.91
N PHE A 233 20.58 7.29 -7.58
CA PHE A 233 19.45 6.65 -6.91
C PHE A 233 18.15 7.47 -7.01
N TRP A 234 18.22 8.79 -6.84
CA TRP A 234 17.04 9.65 -6.95
C TRP A 234 16.48 9.68 -8.38
N ASP A 235 17.34 9.76 -9.39
CA ASP A 235 16.95 9.76 -10.81
C ASP A 235 16.26 8.42 -11.17
N GLU A 236 16.81 7.28 -10.72
CA GLU A 236 16.22 5.94 -10.91
C GLU A 236 14.80 5.85 -10.30
N LEU A 237 14.61 6.31 -9.07
CA LEU A 237 13.31 6.30 -8.41
C LEU A 237 12.31 7.24 -9.10
N LEU A 238 12.76 8.40 -9.59
CA LEU A 238 11.90 9.33 -10.32
C LEU A 238 11.44 8.75 -11.66
N ASP A 239 12.32 8.07 -12.38
CA ASP A 239 11.97 7.43 -13.65
C ASP A 239 11.02 6.25 -13.45
N LEU A 240 11.20 5.48 -12.38
CA LEU A 240 10.26 4.41 -11.99
C LEU A 240 8.92 4.96 -11.50
N HIS A 241 8.91 6.11 -10.82
CA HIS A 241 7.69 6.79 -10.41
C HIS A 241 6.89 7.30 -11.61
N LYS A 242 7.56 7.88 -12.62
CA LYS A 242 6.92 8.30 -13.89
C LYS A 242 6.28 7.12 -14.64
N GLN A 243 6.79 5.91 -14.47
CA GLN A 243 6.22 4.68 -15.03
C GLN A 243 4.98 4.18 -14.26
N GLY A 244 4.46 4.93 -13.29
CA GLY A 244 3.21 4.63 -12.58
C GLY A 244 3.37 3.70 -11.38
N SER A 245 4.60 3.49 -10.89
CA SER A 245 4.86 2.66 -9.72
C SER A 245 4.77 3.47 -8.42
N GLN A 246 4.14 2.89 -7.39
CA GLN A 246 4.04 3.47 -6.04
C GLN A 246 5.42 3.51 -5.38
N VAL A 247 5.85 4.68 -4.88
CA VAL A 247 7.20 4.92 -4.30
C VAL A 247 7.54 3.92 -3.18
N THR A 248 6.56 3.55 -2.35
CA THR A 248 6.74 2.55 -1.29
C THR A 248 7.04 1.15 -1.82
N LEU A 249 6.42 0.75 -2.94
CA LEU A 249 6.72 -0.52 -3.60
C LEU A 249 8.07 -0.49 -4.32
N LEU A 250 8.51 0.69 -4.77
CA LEU A 250 9.79 0.90 -5.42
C LEU A 250 10.97 0.78 -4.46
N LEU A 251 10.87 1.36 -3.26
CA LEU A 251 11.91 1.23 -2.21
C LEU A 251 12.07 -0.24 -1.80
N THR A 252 10.96 -0.98 -1.66
CA THR A 252 10.97 -2.42 -1.38
C THR A 252 11.58 -3.22 -2.53
N ARG A 253 11.26 -2.91 -3.79
CA ARG A 253 11.82 -3.61 -4.97
C ARG A 253 13.32 -3.37 -5.13
N TYR A 254 13.78 -2.14 -4.94
CA TYR A 254 15.21 -1.79 -5.04
C TYR A 254 16.03 -2.43 -3.90
N MET A 255 15.48 -2.50 -2.69
CA MET A 255 16.08 -3.24 -1.56
C MET A 255 16.28 -4.72 -1.86
N LEU A 256 15.29 -5.34 -2.51
CA LEU A 256 15.35 -6.74 -2.90
C LEU A 256 16.30 -6.99 -4.09
N SER A 257 16.42 -6.05 -5.02
CA SER A 257 17.29 -6.20 -6.20
C SER A 257 18.76 -5.90 -5.92
N THR A 258 19.09 -5.10 -4.90
CA THR A 258 20.47 -4.68 -4.57
C THR A 258 21.05 -5.38 -3.35
N GLY A 259 20.35 -6.35 -2.75
CA GLY A 259 20.88 -7.17 -1.65
C GLY A 259 21.21 -6.39 -0.38
N GLY A 260 20.45 -5.32 -0.10
CA GLY A 260 20.45 -4.61 1.19
C GLY A 260 21.79 -4.05 1.69
N SER A 261 22.85 -4.02 0.88
CA SER A 261 24.19 -3.68 1.35
C SER A 261 24.59 -2.26 0.94
N PHE A 262 24.45 -1.33 1.89
CA PHE A 262 25.12 -0.03 1.84
C PHE A 262 26.54 -0.17 2.41
N GLN A 263 27.57 -0.07 1.56
CA GLN A 263 28.94 0.25 2.00
C GLN A 263 29.16 1.76 2.02
#